data_AF-A0A662MY45-F1
#
_entry.id   AF-A0A662MY45-F1
#
_cell.length_a   1.000
_cell.length_b   1.000
_cell.length_c   1.000
_cell.angle_alpha   90.00
_cell.angle_beta   90.00
_cell.angle_gamma   90.00
#
_symmetry.space_group_name_H-M   'P 1'
#
loop_
_entity.id
_entity.type
_entity.pdbx_description
1 polymer ?
#
loop_
_entity_poly.entity_id
_entity_poly.type
_entity_poly.pdbx_seq_one_letter_code
_entity_poly.pdbx_strand_id
1 'polypeptide(L)' 'MNLENSFFLLMKFVIPVYLLAFIIYAIRAFKGPTIVDIILAVDC' A
#
# COMPACT_ATOMS: atom_id res chain seq x y z
N MET A 1 -1.50 -15.78 24.83
CA MET A 1 -1.78 -14.86 23.72
C MET A 1 -2.42 -15.68 22.61
N ASN A 2 -3.69 -15.42 22.29
CA ASN A 2 -4.43 -16.22 21.32
C ASN A 2 -4.04 -15.81 19.89
N LEU A 3 -4.14 -16.76 18.95
CA LEU A 3 -3.83 -16.53 17.53
C LEU A 3 -4.54 -15.29 16.99
N GLU A 4 -5.83 -15.15 17.31
CA GLU A 4 -6.67 -14.02 16.91
C GLU A 4 -6.12 -12.68 17.40
N ASN A 5 -5.72 -12.57 18.67
CA ASN A 5 -5.17 -11.35 19.23
C ASN A 5 -3.83 -10.98 18.58
N SER A 6 -2.97 -11.97 18.31
CA SER A 6 -1.72 -11.76 17.57
C SER A 6 -1.96 -11.32 16.13
N PHE A 7 -2.95 -11.91 15.46
CA PHE A 7 -3.34 -11.53 14.10
C PHE A 7 -3.85 -10.09 14.04
N PHE A 8 -4.77 -9.71 14.93
CA PHE A 8 -5.29 -8.34 14.96
C PHE A 8 -4.22 -7.31 15.34
N LEU A 9 -3.28 -7.67 16.22
CA LEU A 9 -2.15 -6.81 16.54
C LEU A 9 -1.30 -6.58 15.30
N LEU A 10 -0.96 -7.62 14.55
CA LEU A 10 -0.21 -7.49 13.29
C LEU A 10 -0.96 -6.67 12.24
N MET A 11 -2.26 -6.94 12.03
CA MET A 11 -3.10 -6.19 11.09
C MET A 11 -3.12 -4.69 11.40
N LYS A 12 -3.16 -4.29 12.68
CA LYS A 12 -3.11 -2.87 13.08
C LYS A 12 -1.85 -2.15 12.59
N PHE A 13 -0.74 -2.86 12.40
CA PHE A 13 0.49 -2.28 11.85
C PHE A 13 0.60 -2.44 10.33
N VAL A 14 0.14 -3.57 9.77
CA VAL A 14 0.25 -3.84 8.32
C VAL A 14 -0.74 -2.98 7.51
N ILE A 15 -1.97 -2.81 7.98
CA ILE A 15 -3.00 -2.02 7.28
C ILE A 15 -2.55 -0.57 6.99
N PRO A 16 -2.04 0.21 7.96
CA PRO A 16 -1.61 1.58 7.68
C PRO A 16 -0.42 1.63 6.73
N VAL A 17 0.50 0.66 6.77
CA VAL A 17 1.61 0.57 5.82
C VAL A 17 1.09 0.31 4.40
N TYR A 18 0.12 -0.60 4.26
CA TYR A 18 -0.52 -0.89 2.98
C TYR A 18 -1.27 0.34 2.42
N LEU A 19 -2.03 1.04 3.27
CA LEU A 19 -2.72 2.27 2.86
C LEU A 19 -1.75 3.38 2.45
N LEU A 20 -0.62 3.52 3.16
CA LEU A 20 0.41 4.49 2.79
C LEU A 20 1.04 4.15 1.44
N ALA A 21 1.34 2.87 1.20
CA ALA A 21 1.82 2.40 -0.09
C ALA A 21 0.81 2.72 -1.21
N PHE A 22 -0.48 2.43 -0.99
CA PHE A 22 -1.55 2.77 -1.93
C PHE A 22 -1.59 4.26 -2.25
N ILE A 23 -1.46 5.14 -1.25
CA ILE A 23 -1.44 6.59 -1.47
C ILE A 23 -0.23 7.00 -2.33
N ILE A 24 0.95 6.45 -2.07
CA ILE A 24 2.16 6.74 -2.85
C ILE A 24 1.99 6.31 -4.30
N TYR A 25 1.48 5.10 -4.54
CA TYR A 25 1.22 4.60 -5.89
C TYR A 25 0.14 5.40 -6.61
N ALA A 26 -0.93 5.81 -5.91
CA ALA A 26 -1.92 6.72 -6.45
C ALA A 26 -1.28 8.05 -6.90
N ILE A 27 -0.43 8.66 -6.06
CA ILE A 27 0.29 9.88 -6.44
C ILE A 27 1.16 9.64 -7.68
N ARG A 28 1.85 8.49 -7.75
CA ARG A 28 2.70 8.11 -8.89
C ARG A 28 1.89 7.87 -10.17
N ALA A 29 0.68 7.34 -10.06
CA ALA A 29 -0.21 7.16 -11.20
C ALA A 29 -0.68 8.50 -11.80
N PHE A 30 -0.85 9.55 -10.98
CA PHE A 30 -1.26 10.87 -11.48
C PHE A 30 -0.09 11.80 -11.86
N LYS A 31 1.07 11.66 -11.19
CA LYS A 31 2.22 12.57 -11.32
C LYS A 31 3.49 11.89 -11.82
N GLY A 32 3.41 10.66 -12.32
CA GLY A 32 4.56 9.92 -12.82
C GLY A 32 5.22 10.64 -14.02
N PRO A 33 6.57 10.69 -14.09
CA PRO A 33 7.28 11.40 -15.16
C PRO A 33 7.22 10.65 -16.49
N THR A 34 7.04 9.33 -16.46
CA THR A 34 6.92 8.49 -17.66
C THR A 34 5.63 7.69 -17.65
N ILE A 35 5.16 7.31 -18.84
CA ILE A 35 3.98 6.44 -19.00
C ILE A 35 4.21 5.08 -18.31
N VAL A 36 5.44 4.57 -18.36
CA VAL A 36 5.80 3.29 -17.73
C VAL A 36 5.67 3.37 -16.21
N ASP A 37 6.10 4.47 -15.57
CA ASP A 37 5.93 4.68 -14.13
C ASP A 37 4.46 4.70 -13.70
N ILE A 38 3.61 5.29 -14.53
CA ILE A 38 2.16 5.38 -14.29
C ILE A 38 1.52 4.00 -14.40
N ILE A 39 1.84 3.26 -15.47
CA ILE A 39 1.31 1.89 -15.68
C ILE A 39 1.74 0.97 -14.53
N LEU A 40 3.02 1.02 -14.16
CA LEU A 40 3.54 0.23 -13.04
C LEU A 40 2.79 0.56 -11.75
N ALA A 41 2.52 1.84 -11.49
CA ALA A 41 1.80 2.25 -10.28
C ALA A 41 0.32 1.83 -10.22
N VAL A 42 -0.30 1.51 -11.36
CA VAL A 42 -1.69 1.01 -11.43
C VAL A 42 -1.76 -0.51 -11.30
N ASP A 43 -0.70 -1.22 -11.72
CA ASP A 43 -0.61 -2.68 -11.64
C ASP A 43 -0.23 -3.18 -10.24
N CYS A 44 0.43 -2.35 -9.43
CA CYS A 44 0.85 -2.63 -8.05
C CYS A 44 -0.29 -2.49 -7.04
#